data_AF-A0AAW2JLZ5-F1
#
_entry.id   AF-A0AAW2JLZ5-F1
#
_cell.length_a   1.000
_cell.length_b   1.000
_cell.length_c   1.000
_cell.angle_alpha   90.00
_cell.angle_beta   90.00
_cell.angle_gamma   90.00
#
_symmetry.space_group_name_H-M   'P 1'
#
loop_
_entity.id
_entity.type
_entity.pdbx_description
1 polymer ?
#
loop_
_entity_poly.entity_id
_entity_poly.type
_entity_poly.pdbx_seq_one_letter_code
_entity_poly.pdbx_strand_id
1 'polypeptide(L)' 'MDGEHLEDGLTDEDRRSLCVMPTLKEVREAVFSIDPDSVAGPMGLGQSFFIHVGRSLPRMFSAQ' A
#
# COMPACT_ATOMS: atom_id res chain seq x y z
N MET A 1 -4.30 3.50 38.20
CA MET A 1 -4.15 4.01 36.82
C MET A 1 -3.98 2.80 35.96
N ASP A 2 -5.13 2.18 35.73
CA ASP A 2 -5.30 0.92 35.04
C ASP A 2 -5.31 1.31 33.57
N GLY A 3 -4.12 1.35 32.97
CA GLY A 3 -3.98 1.62 31.54
C GLY A 3 -4.71 0.52 30.80
N GLU A 4 -5.77 0.88 30.07
CA GLU A 4 -6.47 -0.02 29.18
C GLU A 4 -5.46 -0.56 28.18
N HIS A 5 -5.05 -1.81 28.39
CA HIS A 5 -4.24 -2.57 27.45
C HIS A 5 -5.17 -2.95 26.30
N LEU A 6 -5.37 -2.02 25.37
CA LEU A 6 -5.96 -2.33 24.08
C LEU A 6 -5.03 -3.32 23.39
N GLU A 7 -5.34 -4.60 23.52
CA GLU A 7 -4.86 -5.57 22.57
C GLU A 7 -5.41 -5.10 21.21
N ASP A 8 -4.55 -4.55 20.35
CA ASP A 8 -4.90 -3.95 19.04
C ASP A 8 -5.62 -4.91 18.07
N GLY A 9 -6.07 -6.08 18.52
CA GLY A 9 -6.78 -7.08 17.74
C GLY A 9 -5.91 -7.79 16.70
N LEU A 10 -4.66 -7.37 16.55
CA LEU A 10 -3.73 -7.94 15.60
C LEU A 10 -3.12 -9.23 16.15
N THR A 11 -3.19 -10.29 15.34
CA THR A 11 -2.43 -11.50 15.61
C THR A 11 -0.94 -11.24 15.39
N ASP A 12 -0.09 -12.10 15.94
CA ASP A 12 1.35 -12.02 15.66
C ASP A 12 1.68 -12.21 14.17
N GLU A 13 0.80 -12.88 13.43
CA GLU A 13 0.91 -13.01 11.98
C GLU A 13 0.64 -11.69 11.26
N ASP A 14 -0.40 -10.95 11.64
CA ASP A 14 -0.71 -9.63 11.09
C ASP A 14 0.45 -8.66 11.33
N ARG A 15 1.01 -8.66 12.54
CA ARG A 15 2.17 -7.83 12.89
C ARG A 15 3.37 -8.12 12.00
N ARG A 16 3.65 -9.40 11.75
CA ARG A 16 4.74 -9.79 10.85
C ARG A 16 4.45 -9.38 9.41
N SER A 17 3.23 -9.58 8.93
CA SER A 17 2.81 -9.23 7.57
C SER A 17 2.92 -7.72 7.30
N LEU A 18 2.46 -6.88 8.23
CA LEU A 18 2.50 -5.42 8.11
C LEU A 18 3.92 -4.83 8.06
N CYS A 19 4.91 -5.54 8.60
CA CYS A 19 6.31 -5.11 8.57
C CYS A 19 7.07 -5.56 7.31
N VAL A 20 6.47 -6.38 6.45
CA VAL A 20 7.13 -6.89 5.23
C VAL A 20 6.96 -5.88 4.08
N MET A 21 8.02 -5.72 3.28
CA MET A 21 7.95 -4.91 2.07
C MET A 21 7.01 -5.58 1.05
N PRO A 22 6.03 -4.85 0.50
CA PRO A 22 5.09 -5.44 -0.45
C PRO A 22 5.81 -5.88 -1.72
N THR A 23 5.36 -7.01 -2.27
CA THR A 23 5.87 -7.54 -3.53
C THR A 23 5.42 -6.69 -4.71
N LEU A 24 6.16 -6.79 -5.82
CA LEU A 24 5.77 -6.12 -7.06
C LEU A 24 4.36 -6.53 -7.53
N LYS A 25 3.96 -7.78 -7.26
CA LYS A 25 2.63 -8.27 -7.61
C LYS A 25 1.56 -7.55 -6.79
N GLU A 26 1.74 -7.44 -5.48
CA GLU A 26 0.79 -6.73 -4.60
C GLU A 26 0.67 -5.26 -4.95
N VAL A 27 1.80 -4.58 -5.21
CA VAL A 27 1.80 -3.17 -5.63
C VAL A 27 1.06 -3.00 -6.96
N ARG A 28 1.27 -3.93 -7.91
CA ARG A 28 0.56 -3.91 -9.19
C ARG A 28 -0.94 -4.10 -8.98
N GLU A 29 -1.34 -5.14 -8.26
CA GLU A 29 -2.76 -5.39 -8.02
C GLU A 29 -3.42 -4.18 -7.35
N ALA A 30 -2.81 -3.62 -6.30
CA ALA A 30 -3.35 -2.45 -5.59
C ALA A 30 -3.47 -1.18 -6.46
N VAL A 31 -2.50 -0.91 -7.32
CA VAL A 31 -2.52 0.29 -8.18
C VAL A 31 -3.46 0.14 -9.38
N PHE A 32 -3.47 -1.04 -10.01
CA PHE A 32 -4.28 -1.28 -11.19
C PHE A 32 -5.74 -1.64 -10.87
N SER A 33 -6.05 -1.96 -9.60
CA SER A 33 -7.42 -2.13 -9.11
C SER A 33 -8.07 -0.84 -8.60
N ILE A 34 -7.39 0.31 -8.64
CA ILE A 34 -8.01 1.59 -8.27
C ILE A 34 -9.13 1.87 -9.27
N ASP A 35 -10.32 2.12 -8.73
CA ASP A 35 -11.50 2.47 -9.52
C ASP A 35 -11.24 3.74 -10.35
N PRO A 36 -11.46 3.71 -11.68
CA PRO A 36 -11.16 4.82 -12.57
C PRO A 36 -12.06 6.04 -12.34
N ASP A 37 -13.24 5.86 -11.74
CA ASP A 37 -14.18 6.91 -11.39
C ASP A 37 -13.96 7.42 -9.94
N SER A 38 -12.96 6.90 -9.25
CA SER A 38 -12.58 7.39 -7.92
C SER A 38 -12.07 8.83 -8.01
N VAL A 39 -12.66 9.69 -7.18
CA VAL A 39 -12.20 11.07 -7.03
C VAL A 39 -10.76 11.09 -6.53
N ALA A 40 -9.96 11.97 -7.13
CA ALA A 40 -8.60 12.19 -6.69
C ALA A 40 -8.56 12.53 -5.19
N GLY A 41 -7.55 12.00 -4.49
CA GLY A 41 -7.36 12.30 -3.08
C GLY A 41 -7.08 13.78 -2.82
N PRO A 42 -6.87 14.20 -1.57
CA PRO A 42 -6.62 15.60 -1.20
C PRO A 42 -5.40 16.24 -1.90
N MET A 43 -4.52 15.41 -2.47
CA MET A 43 -3.36 15.82 -3.27
C MET A 43 -3.67 16.03 -4.76
N GLY A 44 -4.89 15.77 -5.22
CA GLY A 44 -5.26 15.82 -6.64
C GLY A 44 -4.68 14.67 -7.48
N LEU A 45 -4.13 13.64 -6.84
CA LEU A 45 -3.58 12.45 -7.53
C LEU A 45 -4.64 11.35 -7.60
N GLY A 46 -4.89 10.86 -8.82
CA GLY A 46 -5.80 9.75 -9.10
C GLY A 46 -5.10 8.58 -9.78
N GLN A 47 -5.87 7.56 -10.18
CA GLN A 47 -5.36 6.33 -10.81
C GLN A 47 -4.36 6.60 -11.95
N SER A 48 -4.66 7.56 -12.82
CA SER A 48 -3.84 7.89 -13.99
C SER A 48 -2.40 8.28 -13.64
N PHE A 49 -2.21 9.00 -12.52
CA PHE A 49 -0.89 9.37 -12.02
C PHE A 49 -0.11 8.13 -11.56
N PHE A 50 -0.74 7.26 -10.76
CA PHE A 50 -0.07 6.05 -10.25
C PHE A 50 0.28 5.07 -11.36
N ILE A 51 -0.57 4.93 -12.39
CA ILE A 51 -0.25 4.15 -13.59
C ILE A 51 0.94 4.75 -14.33
N HIS A 52 0.97 6.07 -14.52
CA HIS A 52 2.05 6.76 -15.23
C HIS A 52 3.40 6.62 -14.50
N VAL A 53 3.41 6.84 -13.18
CA VAL A 53 4.60 6.69 -12.34
C VAL A 53 5.02 5.22 -12.27
N GLY A 54 4.07 4.29 -12.11
CA GLY A 54 4.32 2.84 -12.06
C GLY A 54 4.99 2.30 -13.33
N ARG A 55 4.65 2.84 -14.51
CA ARG A 55 5.32 2.50 -15.78
C ARG A 55 6.74 3.09 -15.89
N SER A 56 7.01 4.14 -15.14
CA SER A 56 8.28 4.87 -15.12
C SER A 56 9.23 4.39 -14.00
N LEU A 57 8.85 3.35 -13.24
CA LEU A 57 9.63 2.74 -12.16
C LEU A 57 10.29 1.40 -12.58
N PRO A 58 11.24 1.34 -13.54
CA PRO A 58 12.02 0.12 -13.75
C PRO A 58 13.16 -0.05 -12.73
N ARG A 59 13.31 0.81 -11.70
CA ARG A 59 14.54 0.88 -10.88
C ARG A 59 14.40 0.95 -9.35
N MET A 60 13.21 1.03 -8.76
CA MET A 60 13.11 1.14 -7.28
C MET A 60 13.01 -0.19 -6.52
N PHE A 61 12.80 -1.32 -7.20
CA PHE A 61 12.60 -2.63 -6.54
C PHE A 61 13.65 -3.67 -6.96
N SER A 62 14.90 -3.24 -7.16
CA SER A 62 16.02 -4.18 -7.24
C SER A 62 16.67 -4.30 -5.87
N ALA A 63 16.69 -5.54 -5.36
CA ALA A 63 17.36 -6.01 -4.15
C ALA A 63 16.73 -5.60 -2.81
N GLN A 64 15.88 -6.49 -2.30
CA GLN A 64 16.24 -7.31 -1.13
C GLN A 64 15.50 -8.64 -1.17
#